data_AF-A0AAN4YYK4-F1
#
_entry.id   AF-A0AAN4YYK4-F1
#
_cell.length_a   1.000
_cell.length_b   1.000
_cell.length_c   1.000
_cell.angle_alpha   90.00
_cell.angle_beta   90.00
_cell.angle_gamma   90.00
#
_symmetry.space_group_name_H-M   'P 1'
#
loop_
_entity.id
_entity.type
_entity.pdbx_description
1 polymer ?
#
loop_
_entity_poly.entity_id
_entity_poly.type
_entity_poly.pdbx_seq_one_letter_code
_entity_poly.pdbx_strand_id
1 'polypeptide(L)'
;MTSTGRYREIAAHIASSSDEDDLKSLPYLTAVLSETLRLYPPVSQLINRKTLEPVYLGNGITIPQGMWVGWTAYGVHTDPNTWGPTAHEYQPERWGDDVHAIQ
;
A
#
# COMPACT_ATOMS: atom_id res chain seq x y z
N MET A 1 0.81 17.31 14.77
CA MET A 1 0.43 18.41 13.85
C MET A 1 -0.92 18.05 13.24
N THR A 2 -1.91 18.95 13.26
CA THR A 2 -3.25 18.73 12.69
C THR A 2 -3.18 18.60 11.16
N SER A 3 -4.08 17.83 10.52
CA SER A 3 -3.99 17.53 9.07
C SER A 3 -3.98 18.79 8.20
N THR A 4 -4.59 19.88 8.66
CA THR A 4 -4.56 21.21 8.04
C THR A 4 -3.13 21.77 7.85
N GLY A 5 -2.19 21.42 8.72
CA GLY A 5 -0.80 21.86 8.61
C GLY A 5 -0.05 21.18 7.47
N ARG A 6 -0.31 19.89 7.21
CA ARG A 6 0.40 19.09 6.21
C ARG A 6 -0.09 19.37 4.78
N TYR A 7 -1.37 19.69 4.60
CA TYR A 7 -1.89 20.15 3.29
C TYR A 7 -1.26 21.48 2.84
N ARG A 8 -0.94 22.37 3.78
CA ARG A 8 -0.32 23.67 3.49
C ARG A 8 1.11 23.54 2.97
N GLU A 9 1.85 22.55 3.46
CA GLU A 9 3.22 22.26 3.02
C GLU A 9 3.26 21.87 1.54
N ILE A 10 2.38 20.95 1.13
CA ILE A 10 2.25 20.52 -0.28
C ILE A 10 1.83 21.69 -1.17
N ALA A 11 0.80 22.44 -0.76
CA ALA A 11 0.30 23.58 -1.53
C ALA A 11 1.36 24.69 -1.71
N ALA A 12 2.19 24.92 -0.69
CA ALA A 12 3.28 25.89 -0.77
C ALA A 12 4.36 25.45 -1.77
N HIS A 13 4.76 24.17 -1.76
CA HIS A 13 5.77 23.66 -2.69
C HIS A 13 5.31 23.73 -4.14
N ILE A 14 4.07 23.27 -4.42
CA ILE A 14 3.48 23.33 -5.77
C ILE A 14 3.43 24.77 -6.31
N ALA A 15 3.17 25.76 -5.44
CA ALA A 15 3.09 27.15 -5.85
C ALA A 15 4.47 27.79 -6.16
N SER A 16 5.56 27.25 -5.63
CA SER A 16 6.91 27.83 -5.78
C SER A 16 7.77 27.17 -6.86
N SER A 17 7.64 25.85 -7.06
CA SER A 17 8.44 25.05 -8.00
C SER A 17 7.82 23.67 -8.08
N SER A 18 7.58 23.14 -9.29
CA SER A 18 7.04 21.79 -9.49
C SER A 18 8.08 20.85 -10.09
N ASP A 19 9.34 20.95 -9.65
CA ASP A 19 10.34 19.98 -10.05
C ASP A 19 9.95 18.59 -9.53
N GLU A 20 10.17 17.57 -10.35
CA GLU A 20 9.74 16.20 -10.06
C GLU A 20 10.44 15.66 -8.81
N ASP A 21 11.71 16.03 -8.65
CA ASP A 21 12.52 15.58 -7.51
C ASP A 21 12.12 16.27 -6.21
N ASP A 22 11.65 17.52 -6.27
CA ASP A 22 11.07 18.22 -5.12
C ASP A 22 9.82 17.48 -4.63
N LEU A 23 8.93 17.08 -5.55
CA LEU A 23 7.70 16.35 -5.20
C LEU A 23 7.97 14.98 -4.58
N LYS A 24 9.00 14.26 -5.07
CA LYS A 24 9.42 12.97 -4.50
C LYS A 24 9.94 13.11 -3.07
N SER A 25 10.45 14.28 -2.70
CA SER A 25 11.00 14.57 -1.37
C SER A 25 9.94 14.94 -0.32
N LEU A 26 8.66 15.03 -0.69
CA LEU A 26 7.58 15.42 0.23
C LEU A 26 7.03 14.21 1.01
N PRO A 27 7.32 14.05 2.31
CA PRO A 27 6.96 12.86 3.07
C PRO A 27 5.45 12.66 3.17
N TYR A 28 4.68 13.74 3.37
CA TYR A 28 3.24 13.60 3.47
C TYR A 28 2.57 13.25 2.14
N LEU A 29 3.10 13.75 1.01
CA LEU A 29 2.61 13.38 -0.31
C LEU A 29 2.87 11.89 -0.57
N THR A 30 4.08 11.42 -0.27
CA THR A 30 4.43 10.00 -0.38
C THR A 30 3.53 9.13 0.50
N ALA A 31 3.30 9.53 1.75
CA ALA A 31 2.40 8.84 2.67
C ALA A 31 0.95 8.76 2.16
N VAL A 32 0.43 9.86 1.59
CA VAL A 32 -0.90 9.93 0.96
C VAL A 32 -1.00 8.98 -0.23
N LEU A 33 0.01 8.93 -1.08
CA LEU A 33 0.04 8.04 -2.24
C LEU A 33 0.08 6.57 -1.79
N SER A 34 0.98 6.22 -0.86
CA SER A 34 1.10 4.87 -0.31
C SER A 34 -0.20 4.41 0.35
N GLU A 35 -0.84 5.25 1.16
CA GLU A 35 -2.10 4.91 1.81
C GLU A 35 -3.26 4.76 0.82
N THR A 36 -3.27 5.57 -0.24
CA THR A 36 -4.26 5.47 -1.31
C THR A 36 -4.12 4.15 -2.05
N LEU A 37 -2.90 3.76 -2.43
CA LEU A 37 -2.64 2.49 -3.13
C LEU A 37 -2.89 1.27 -2.22
N ARG A 38 -2.71 1.42 -0.91
CA ARG A 38 -3.02 0.38 0.07
C ARG A 38 -4.52 0.06 0.08
N LEU A 39 -5.38 1.07 0.27
CA LEU A 39 -6.83 0.90 0.38
C LEU A 39 -7.54 0.75 -0.98
N TYR A 40 -6.99 1.37 -2.02
CA TYR A 40 -7.56 1.40 -3.36
C TYR A 40 -6.54 0.94 -4.42
N PRO A 41 -6.05 -0.31 -4.33
CA PRO A 41 -5.08 -0.83 -5.29
C PRO A 41 -5.70 -0.87 -6.69
N PRO A 42 -4.97 -0.45 -7.75
CA PRO A 42 -5.45 -0.53 -9.13
C PRO A 42 -5.85 -1.96 -9.56
N VAL A 43 -5.19 -2.96 -8.97
CA VAL A 43 -5.52 -4.38 -9.13
C VAL A 43 -5.76 -4.99 -7.75
N SER A 44 -7.03 -5.17 -7.39
CA SER A 44 -7.43 -5.65 -6.05
C SER A 44 -7.30 -7.16 -5.88
N GLN A 45 -7.35 -7.93 -6.97
CA GLN A 45 -7.19 -9.38 -6.98
C GLN A 45 -6.49 -9.83 -8.25
N LEU A 46 -5.56 -10.77 -8.11
CA LEU A 46 -4.82 -11.34 -9.23
C LEU A 46 -4.79 -12.86 -9.12
N ILE A 47 -5.37 -13.56 -10.10
CA ILE A 47 -5.33 -15.02 -10.24
C ILE A 47 -4.60 -15.34 -11.54
N ASN A 48 -3.27 -15.33 -11.48
CA ASN A 48 -2.41 -15.41 -12.68
C ASN A 48 -1.42 -16.58 -12.65
N ARG A 49 -1.47 -17.44 -11.64
CA ARG A 49 -0.60 -18.62 -11.55
C ARG A 49 -1.42 -19.89 -11.70
N LYS A 50 -0.88 -20.88 -12.41
CA LYS A 50 -1.43 -22.24 -12.48
C LYS A 50 -0.37 -23.20 -11.98
N THR A 51 -0.71 -24.08 -11.05
CA THR A 51 0.24 -25.08 -10.53
C THR A 51 0.64 -26.07 -11.62
N LEU A 52 1.95 -26.33 -11.74
CA LEU A 52 2.50 -27.27 -12.71
C LEU A 52 2.57 -28.70 -12.16
N GLU A 53 2.58 -28.83 -10.84
CA GLU A 53 2.62 -30.07 -10.06
C GLU A 53 1.93 -29.83 -8.70
N PRO A 54 1.66 -30.85 -7.88
CA PRO A 54 1.12 -30.66 -6.53
C PRO A 54 2.05 -29.78 -5.68
N VAL A 55 1.50 -28.73 -5.06
CA VAL A 55 2.23 -27.80 -4.19
C VAL A 55 1.81 -28.00 -2.73
N TYR A 56 2.78 -28.16 -1.84
CA TYR A 56 2.55 -28.29 -0.40
C TYR A 56 2.87 -26.97 0.28
N LEU A 57 1.87 -26.36 0.90
CA LEU A 57 2.01 -25.18 1.73
C LEU A 57 2.16 -25.58 3.21
N GLY A 58 2.49 -24.61 4.07
CA GLY A 58 2.49 -24.83 5.52
C GLY A 58 1.15 -25.35 6.05
N ASN A 59 1.17 -25.91 7.27
CA ASN A 59 -0.02 -26.43 7.96
C ASN A 59 -0.74 -27.60 7.25
N GLY A 60 -0.04 -28.36 6.41
CA GLY A 60 -0.60 -29.53 5.73
C GLY A 60 -1.56 -29.22 4.58
N ILE A 61 -1.52 -27.99 4.06
CA ILE A 61 -2.35 -27.57 2.92
C ILE A 61 -1.70 -28.04 1.61
N THR A 62 -2.43 -28.81 0.81
CA THR A 62 -1.98 -29.29 -0.50
C THR A 62 -2.82 -28.68 -1.62
N ILE A 63 -2.16 -28.08 -2.61
CA ILE A 63 -2.78 -27.55 -3.82
C ILE A 63 -2.50 -28.54 -4.97
N PRO A 64 -3.54 -29.10 -5.63
CA PRO A 64 -3.36 -30.03 -6.75
C PRO A 64 -2.66 -29.40 -7.95
N GLN A 65 -2.10 -30.24 -8.82
CA GLN A 65 -1.65 -29.84 -10.15
C GLN A 65 -2.80 -29.27 -10.98
N GLY A 66 -2.51 -28.23 -11.77
CA GLY A 66 -3.45 -27.62 -12.69
C GLY A 66 -4.43 -26.62 -12.06
N MET A 67 -4.29 -26.31 -10.78
CA MET A 67 -5.12 -25.36 -10.05
C MET A 67 -4.64 -23.92 -10.31
N TRP A 68 -5.59 -23.02 -10.57
CA TRP A 68 -5.33 -21.58 -10.60
C TRP A 68 -5.20 -21.03 -9.18
N VAL A 69 -4.13 -20.29 -8.94
CA VAL A 69 -3.76 -19.70 -7.66
C VAL A 69 -3.60 -18.19 -7.86
N GLY A 70 -4.08 -17.45 -6.87
CA GLY A 70 -4.02 -16.02 -6.84
C GLY A 70 -3.99 -15.49 -5.42
N TRP A 71 -3.93 -14.17 -5.31
CA TRP A 71 -3.99 -13.45 -4.04
C TRP A 71 -4.83 -12.18 -4.20
N THR A 72 -5.30 -11.66 -3.08
CA THR A 72 -6.02 -10.39 -3.02
C THR A 72 -5.12 -9.33 -2.40
N ALA A 73 -4.82 -8.30 -3.19
CA ALA A 73 -4.08 -7.15 -2.69
C ALA A 73 -4.88 -6.43 -1.61
N TYR A 74 -6.17 -6.20 -1.85
CA TYR A 74 -7.05 -5.57 -0.86
C TYR A 74 -7.06 -6.36 0.46
N GLY A 75 -7.26 -7.68 0.42
CA GLY A 75 -7.30 -8.49 1.64
C GLY A 75 -5.99 -8.46 2.44
N VAL A 76 -4.83 -8.50 1.78
CA VAL A 76 -3.52 -8.37 2.45
C VAL A 76 -3.30 -6.96 2.99
N HIS A 77 -3.69 -5.94 2.22
CA HIS A 77 -3.51 -4.54 2.57
C HIS A 77 -4.44 -4.07 3.68
N THR A 78 -5.54 -4.78 3.96
CA THR A 78 -6.50 -4.43 5.02
C THR A 78 -6.65 -5.51 6.09
N ASP A 79 -5.73 -6.48 6.18
CA ASP A 79 -5.77 -7.49 7.23
C ASP A 79 -5.50 -6.85 8.61
N PRO A 80 -6.46 -6.89 9.56
CA PRO A 80 -6.27 -6.30 10.88
C PRO A 80 -5.15 -6.94 11.71
N ASN A 81 -4.74 -8.18 11.40
CA ASN A 81 -3.60 -8.81 12.08
C ASN A 81 -2.27 -8.15 11.67
N THR A 82 -2.22 -7.61 10.46
CA THR A 82 -1.03 -6.94 9.91
C THR A 82 -1.09 -5.42 10.11
N TRP A 83 -2.26 -4.81 9.90
CA TRP A 83 -2.45 -3.35 9.88
C TRP A 83 -3.13 -2.78 11.14
N GLY A 84 -3.49 -3.63 12.09
CA GLY A 84 -4.14 -3.25 13.33
C GLY A 84 -5.65 -2.95 13.19
N PRO A 85 -6.30 -2.45 14.26
CA PRO A 85 -7.74 -2.23 14.27
C PRO A 85 -8.24 -1.18 13.28
N THR A 86 -7.35 -0.27 12.84
CA THR A 86 -7.66 0.78 11.87
C THR A 86 -7.31 0.38 10.43
N ALA A 87 -7.20 -0.92 10.14
CA ALA A 87 -6.79 -1.42 8.82
C ALA A 87 -7.65 -0.92 7.64
N HIS A 88 -8.93 -0.65 7.89
CA HIS A 88 -9.86 -0.12 6.89
C HIS A 88 -9.97 1.41 6.88
N GLU A 89 -9.29 2.10 7.79
CA GLU A 89 -9.30 3.56 7.88
C GLU A 89 -8.19 4.16 7.01
N TYR A 90 -8.52 5.26 6.33
CA TYR A 90 -7.56 6.04 5.57
C TYR A 90 -6.73 6.91 6.51
N GLN A 91 -5.49 6.49 6.79
CA GLN A 91 -4.59 7.15 7.73
C GLN A 91 -3.18 7.27 7.13
N PRO A 92 -2.89 8.29 6.28
CA PRO A 92 -1.57 8.51 5.71
C PRO A 92 -0.46 8.55 6.76
N GLU A 93 -0.78 9.06 7.95
CA GLU A 93 0.14 9.18 9.09
C GLU A 93 0.81 7.85 9.49
N ARG A 94 0.23 6.70 9.13
CA ARG A 94 0.79 5.38 9.47
C ARG A 94 2.15 5.10 8.82
N TRP A 95 2.45 5.80 7.72
CA TRP A 95 3.69 5.64 6.97
C TRP A 95 4.84 6.45 7.57
N GLY A 96 4.56 7.39 8.48
CA GLY A 96 5.57 8.25 9.10
C GLY A 96 5.79 9.57 8.34
N ASP A 97 6.94 10.20 8.58
CA ASP A 97 7.31 11.51 8.07
C ASP A 97 8.69 11.56 7.40
N ASP A 98 9.31 10.40 7.16
CA ASP A 98 10.57 10.26 6.42
C ASP A 98 10.32 9.54 5.09
N VAL A 99 10.56 10.22 3.96
CA VAL A 99 10.41 9.65 2.62
C VAL A 99 11.22 8.37 2.46
N HIS A 100 12.44 8.33 3.00
CA HIS A 100 13.33 7.17 2.84
C HIS A 100 12.91 5.96 3.66
N ALA A 101 12.09 6.16 4.70
CA ALA A 101 11.50 5.08 5.46
C ALA A 101 10.19 4.57 4.83
N ILE A 102 9.53 5.41 4.02
CA ILE A 102 8.27 5.09 3.33
C ILE A 102 8.51 4.34 2.01
N GLN A 103 9.60 4.67 1.30
CA GLN A 103 10.00 4.09 0.01
C GLN A 103 10.89 2.85 0.18
#